data_AF-A0A6I6LBV5-F1
#
_entry.id   AF-A0A6I6LBV5-F1
#
_cell.length_a   1.000
_cell.length_b   1.000
_cell.length_c   1.000
_cell.angle_alpha   90.00
_cell.angle_beta   90.00
_cell.angle_gamma   90.00
#
_symmetry.space_group_name_H-M   'P 1'
#
loop_
_entity.id
_entity.type
_entity.pdbx_description
1 polymer ?
#
loop_
_entity_poly.entity_id
_entity_poly.type
_entity_poly.pdbx_seq_one_letter_code
_entity_poly.pdbx_strand_id
1 'polypeptide(L)'
;MRMNAHCLSKDLRWQRRYFFSWIALVFYGCAAFSLGETGALAITAQGLFFLAAFSVILWPLCASFQVECDRYGNPKEGRNP
;
A
#
# COMPACT_ATOMS: atom_id res chain seq x y z
N MET A 1 -7.59 -19.66 3.32
CA MET A 1 -6.56 -19.08 2.42
C MET A 1 -5.22 -19.14 3.15
N ARG A 2 -4.14 -19.53 2.48
CA ARG A 2 -2.80 -19.60 3.09
C ARG A 2 -2.13 -18.23 2.94
N MET A 3 -1.57 -17.71 4.02
CA MET A 3 -0.89 -16.42 4.02
C MET A 3 0.54 -16.60 3.48
N ASN A 4 0.83 -16.06 2.30
CA ASN A 4 2.07 -16.29 1.56
C ASN A 4 3.03 -15.09 1.65
N ALA A 5 3.27 -14.58 2.86
CA ALA A 5 4.06 -13.36 3.09
C ALA A 5 5.50 -13.45 2.54
N HIS A 6 6.17 -14.60 2.70
CA HIS A 6 7.53 -14.79 2.19
C HIS A 6 7.61 -14.71 0.66
N CYS A 7 6.59 -15.20 -0.03
CA CYS A 7 6.50 -15.16 -1.48
C CYS A 7 6.17 -13.76 -1.99
N LEU A 8 5.27 -13.03 -1.31
CA LEU A 8 5.00 -11.62 -1.58
C LEU A 8 6.26 -10.75 -1.44
N SER A 9 7.12 -11.06 -0.46
CA SER A 9 8.40 -10.35 -0.27
C SER A 9 9.43 -10.58 -1.38
N LYS A 10 9.19 -11.54 -2.29
CA LYS A 10 10.04 -11.78 -3.47
C LYS A 10 9.46 -11.18 -4.74
N ASP A 11 8.22 -10.67 -4.72
CA ASP A 11 7.60 -10.00 -5.85
C ASP A 11 8.07 -8.55 -5.95
N LEU A 12 9.13 -8.32 -6.73
CA LEU A 12 9.71 -7.00 -6.95
C LEU A 12 8.72 -6.00 -7.58
N ARG A 13 7.76 -6.47 -8.40
CA ARG A 13 6.76 -5.59 -9.02
C ARG A 13 5.78 -5.10 -7.95
N TRP A 14 5.31 -6.01 -7.10
CA TRP A 14 4.45 -5.65 -5.97
C TRP A 14 5.17 -4.73 -4.99
N GLN A 15 6.42 -5.05 -4.62
CA GLN A 15 7.23 -4.18 -3.74
C GLN A 15 7.43 -2.79 -4.31
N ARG A 16 7.68 -2.68 -5.62
CA ARG A 16 7.81 -1.37 -6.30
C ARG A 16 6.50 -0.58 -6.24
N ARG A 17 5.35 -1.21 -6.53
CA ARG A 17 4.02 -0.57 -6.41
C ARG A 17 3.78 -0.09 -4.97
N TYR A 18 4.06 -0.94 -3.99
CA TYR A 18 3.92 -0.64 -2.57
C TYR A 18 4.79 0.54 -2.14
N PHE A 19 6.06 0.55 -2.58
CA PHE A 19 6.99 1.65 -2.31
C PHE A 19 6.52 2.98 -2.92
N PHE A 20 6.02 2.96 -4.16
CA PHE A 20 5.46 4.17 -4.78
C PHE A 20 4.20 4.67 -4.05
N SER A 21 3.35 3.78 -3.54
CA SER A 21 2.21 4.17 -2.72
C SER A 21 2.63 4.85 -1.42
N TRP A 22 3.70 4.38 -0.77
CA TRP A 22 4.28 5.06 0.39
C TRP A 22 4.81 6.45 0.04
N ILE A 23 5.54 6.58 -1.07
CA ILE A 23 6.02 7.89 -1.54
C ILE A 23 4.85 8.84 -1.78
N ALA A 24 3.83 8.40 -2.51
CA ALA A 24 2.65 9.21 -2.78
C ALA A 24 1.93 9.62 -1.50
N LEU A 25 1.84 8.72 -0.52
CA LEU A 25 1.26 9.00 0.79
C LEU A 25 2.03 10.09 1.54
N VAL A 26 3.37 10.01 1.54
CA VAL A 26 4.24 11.02 2.17
C VAL A 26 4.05 12.38 1.51
N PHE A 27 4.09 12.45 0.19
CA PHE A 27 3.87 13.72 -0.53
C PHE A 27 2.48 14.31 -0.28
N TYR A 28 1.44 13.47 -0.30
CA TYR A 28 0.09 13.90 0.03
C TYR A 28 -0.01 14.39 1.47
N GLY A 29 0.59 13.67 2.42
CA GLY A 29 0.65 14.07 3.83
C GLY A 29 1.31 15.43 4.00
N CYS A 30 2.50 15.64 3.41
CA CYS A 30 3.17 16.94 3.44
C CYS A 30 2.27 18.08 2.94
N ALA A 31 1.57 17.87 1.81
CA ALA A 31 0.65 18.86 1.27
C ALA A 31 -0.57 19.07 2.20
N ALA A 32 -1.21 17.99 2.67
CA ALA A 32 -2.40 18.06 3.51
C ALA A 32 -2.14 18.74 4.86
N PHE A 33 -0.99 18.48 5.49
CA PHE A 33 -0.61 19.11 6.76
C PHE A 33 -0.04 20.52 6.59
N SER A 34 0.43 20.90 5.39
CA SER A 34 0.84 22.29 5.12
C SER A 34 -0.32 23.28 5.05
N LEU A 35 -1.56 22.80 4.87
CA LEU A 35 -2.77 23.62 4.82
C LEU A 35 -3.17 24.21 6.19
N GLY A 36 -2.51 23.82 7.27
CA GLY A 36 -2.82 24.23 8.64
C GLY A 36 -3.87 23.35 9.31
N GLU A 37 -4.37 23.80 10.47
CA GLU A 37 -5.29 23.03 11.33
C GLU A 37 -6.74 23.50 11.25
N THR A 38 -6.99 24.63 10.58
CA THR A 38 -8.29 25.28 10.55
C THR A 38 -8.89 25.29 9.15
N GLY A 39 -10.22 25.13 9.08
CA GLY A 39 -10.97 25.11 7.84
C GLY A 39 -11.32 23.72 7.34
N ALA A 40 -12.50 23.61 6.73
CA ALA A 40 -13.07 22.33 6.27
C ALA A 40 -12.15 21.61 5.27
N LEU A 41 -11.41 22.35 4.44
CA LEU A 41 -10.50 21.78 3.45
C LEU A 41 -9.28 21.10 4.11
N ALA A 42 -8.69 21.71 5.14
CA ALA A 42 -7.57 21.11 5.87
C ALA A 42 -7.99 19.82 6.59
N ILE A 43 -9.13 19.86 7.29
CA ILE A 43 -9.67 18.70 8.03
C ILE A 43 -9.98 17.54 7.07
N THR A 44 -10.63 17.82 5.94
CA THR A 44 -10.95 16.80 4.94
C THR A 44 -9.69 16.23 4.29
N ALA A 45 -8.70 17.07 3.94
CA ALA A 45 -7.44 16.62 3.38
C ALA A 45 -6.67 15.69 4.33
N GLN A 46 -6.57 16.06 5.61
CA GLN A 46 -5.94 15.25 6.66
C GLN A 46 -6.72 13.96 6.94
N GLY A 47 -8.05 14.02 6.98
CA GLY A 47 -8.89 12.83 7.13
C GLY A 47 -8.69 11.82 5.99
N LEU A 48 -8.63 12.31 4.74
CA LEU A 48 -8.33 11.48 3.57
C LEU A 48 -6.91 10.89 3.62
N PHE A 49 -5.93 11.62 4.16
CA PHE A 49 -4.58 11.09 4.39
C PHE A 49 -4.62 9.84 5.26
N PHE A 50 -5.31 9.89 6.40
CA PHE A 50 -5.39 8.72 7.30
C PHE A 50 -6.13 7.55 6.65
N LEU A 51 -7.22 7.81 5.93
CA LEU A 51 -7.96 6.77 5.23
C LEU A 51 -7.10 6.07 4.15
N ALA A 52 -6.30 6.84 3.41
CA ALA A 52 -5.33 6.30 2.46
C ALA A 52 -4.20 5.54 3.18
N ALA A 53 -3.70 6.07 4.30
CA ALA A 53 -2.60 5.47 5.07
C ALA A 53 -2.98 4.09 5.60
N PHE A 54 -4.17 3.96 6.20
CA PHE A 54 -4.69 2.66 6.65
C PHE A 54 -4.82 1.67 5.49
N SER A 55 -5.31 2.13 4.33
CA SER A 55 -5.43 1.28 3.15
C SER A 55 -4.06 0.76 2.68
N VAL A 56 -3.04 1.62 2.64
CA VAL A 56 -1.66 1.23 2.29
C VAL A 56 -1.09 0.26 3.33
N ILE A 57 -1.33 0.47 4.63
CA ILE A 57 -0.83 -0.43 5.70
C ILE A 57 -1.49 -1.82 5.62
N LEU A 58 -2.79 -1.90 5.32
CA LEU A 58 -3.52 -3.17 5.23
C LEU A 58 -3.29 -3.93 3.92
N TRP A 59 -2.90 -3.23 2.86
CA TRP A 59 -2.66 -3.84 1.54
C TRP A 59 -1.72 -5.06 1.55
N PRO A 60 -0.53 -5.08 2.21
CA PRO A 60 0.31 -6.26 2.28
C PRO A 60 -0.40 -7.47 2.88
N LEU A 61 -1.26 -7.27 3.89
CA LEU A 61 -2.02 -8.35 4.51
C LEU A 61 -2.97 -8.96 3.47
N CYS A 62 -3.77 -8.14 2.79
CA CYS A 62 -4.68 -8.61 1.74
C CYS A 62 -3.93 -9.29 0.58
N ALA A 63 -2.85 -8.66 0.10
CA ALA A 63 -2.04 -9.18 -1.00
C ALA A 63 -1.40 -10.53 -0.66
N SER A 64 -1.01 -10.74 0.60
CA SER A 64 -0.42 -12.02 1.03
C SER A 64 -1.38 -13.21 0.96
N PHE A 65 -2.70 -12.96 0.96
CA PHE A 65 -3.71 -14.01 0.75
C PHE A 65 -4.05 -14.25 -0.72
N GLN A 66 -3.74 -13.29 -1.59
CA GLN A 66 -4.05 -13.33 -3.03
C GLN A 66 -2.87 -13.84 -3.88
N VAL A 67 -1.64 -13.72 -3.39
CA VAL A 67 -0.45 -14.13 -4.15
C VAL A 67 -0.34 -15.66 -4.25
N GLU A 68 -0.25 -16.16 -5.49
CA GLU A 68 0.05 -17.55 -5.78
C GLU A 68 1.56 -17.77 -5.91
N CYS A 69 2.04 -18.84 -5.28
CA CYS A 69 3.46 -19.18 -5.26
C CYS A 69 3.69 -20.49 -6.00
N ASP A 70 4.84 -20.59 -6.66
CA ASP A 70 5.31 -21.84 -7.24
C ASP A 70 5.80 -22.82 -6.15
N ARG A 71 6.23 -24.01 -6.57
CA ARG A 71 6.75 -25.04 -5.67
C ARG A 71 8.05 -24.64 -4.96
N TYR A 72 8.74 -23.62 -5.46
CA TYR A 72 10.00 -23.08 -4.93
C TYR A 72 9.80 -21.85 -4.03
N GLY A 73 8.54 -21.40 -3.84
CA GLY A 73 8.20 -20.25 -3.03
C GLY A 73 8.48 -18.90 -3.71
N ASN A 74 8.54 -18.87 -5.04
CA ASN A 74 8.57 -17.66 -5.85
C ASN A 74 7.17 -17.27 -6.29
N PRO A 75 6.88 -15.97 -6.48
CA PRO A 75 5.60 -15.52 -7.04
C PRO A 75 5.43 -16.07 -8.46
N LYS A 76 4.29 -16.67 -8.75
CA LYS A 76 3.97 -17.07 -10.13
C LYS A 76 3.80 -15.81 -10.96
N GLU A 77 4.64 -15.65 -11.98
CA GLU A 77 4.58 -14.50 -12.88
C GLU A 77 3.38 -14.63 -13.81
N GLY A 78 2.21 -14.21 -13.31
CA GLY A 78 0.96 -14.33 -14.03
C GLY A 78 -0.20 -13.85 -13.17
N ARG A 79 -0.76 -12.70 -13.58
CA ARG A 79 -2.03 -12.15 -13.09
C ARG A 79 -1.96 -11.36 -11.77
N ASN A 80 -1.10 -10.34 -11.72
CA ASN A 80 -1.53 -9.09 -11.08
C ASN A 80 -2.10 -8.21 -12.21
N PRO A 81 -3.42 -7.95 -12.28
CA PRO A 81 -3.90 -6.79 -13.01
C PRO A 81 -3.23 -5.48 -12.52
#